data_AF-A0A6V7VIT5-F1
#
_entry.id   AF-A0A6V7VIT5-F1
#
_cell.length_a   1.000
_cell.length_b   1.000
_cell.length_c   1.000
_cell.angle_alpha   90.00
_cell.angle_beta   90.00
_cell.angle_gamma   90.00
#
_symmetry.space_group_name_H-M   'P 1'
#
loop_
_entity.id
_entity.type
_entity.pdbx_description
1 polymer ?
#
loop_
_entity_poly.entity_id
_entity_poly.type
_entity_poly.pdbx_seq_one_letter_code
_entity_poly.pdbx_strand_id
1 'polypeptide(L)'
;MTTADQLAEDLEPNTSARDHDESAEFQEPNEFIENLQKDLTKWMQGFRHFKRLFDRDQSKLTPIEKSLNELQVALRHLEQNIEIPELCLQINPHIQQIVDAAKSQNRKPKPEDLGTLGQDPEFLASLSNGVVEWIKAIQKVTNMDRDPSSGTALQEATFWINLEKALNKITTLHDSIEVITTLDVLKAGKRFHVTTSFESDTGLKEKLTTAIDYNVLMKDLPLSELLGASDLDSLRQAVLNIFNVFKKLRNTKYPVKRAMQFFNTISADLCEQMIQVVLCCCCLLIF
;
A
#
# COMPACT_ATOMS: atom_id res chain seq x y z
N MET A 1 23.28 44.33 72.37
CA MET A 1 23.73 43.19 73.18
C MET A 1 22.92 41.98 72.74
N THR A 2 23.63 40.95 72.29
CA THR A 2 23.26 39.53 72.44
C THR A 2 22.11 38.97 71.58
N THR A 3 22.53 38.34 70.48
CA THR A 3 22.28 36.96 70.04
C THR A 3 21.25 36.08 70.79
N ALA A 4 20.59 35.20 70.02
CA ALA A 4 19.82 34.01 70.41
C ALA A 4 18.43 34.31 71.01
N ASP A 5 17.33 33.69 70.61
CA ASP A 5 17.17 32.30 70.22
C ASP A 5 15.94 32.11 69.31
N GLN A 6 16.08 31.16 68.39
CA GLN A 6 15.09 30.17 67.96
C GLN A 6 13.62 30.57 67.79
N LEU A 7 13.15 30.50 66.53
CA LEU A 7 12.02 29.66 66.11
C LEU A 7 12.06 29.56 64.58
N ALA A 8 12.77 28.54 64.11
CA ALA A 8 12.69 28.04 62.75
C ALA A 8 11.78 26.83 62.78
N GLU A 9 10.61 26.91 62.14
CA GLU A 9 10.02 25.79 61.40
C GLU A 9 8.80 26.27 60.62
N ASP A 10 8.64 25.66 59.45
CA ASP A 10 7.47 25.66 58.57
C ASP A 10 7.21 26.89 57.72
N LEU A 11 7.83 26.92 56.53
CA LEU A 11 7.24 27.41 55.28
C LEU A 11 8.13 26.99 54.08
N GLU A 12 8.10 25.72 53.69
CA GLU A 12 8.43 25.33 52.31
C GLU A 12 7.14 25.25 51.48
N PRO A 13 7.00 26.04 50.40
CA PRO A 13 5.96 25.79 49.41
C PRO A 13 6.39 24.62 48.52
N ASN A 14 5.63 23.53 48.65
CA ASN A 14 5.61 22.34 47.81
C ASN A 14 5.60 22.69 46.30
N THR A 15 6.78 22.79 45.69
CA THR A 15 6.97 22.65 44.24
C THR A 15 7.22 21.19 43.92
N SER A 16 6.19 20.36 44.09
CA SER A 16 6.13 19.06 43.42
C SER A 16 5.91 19.33 41.93
N ALA A 17 6.98 19.05 41.19
CA ALA A 17 6.99 18.89 39.76
C ALA A 17 5.80 18.02 39.33
N ARG A 18 4.89 18.61 38.54
CA ARG A 18 4.10 17.84 37.60
C ARG A 18 5.05 17.40 36.49
N ASP A 19 5.76 16.32 36.75
CA ASP A 19 6.24 15.45 35.69
C ASP A 19 4.98 14.86 35.04
N HIS A 20 4.47 15.59 34.04
CA HIS A 20 3.68 14.95 33.01
C HIS A 20 4.63 13.96 32.34
N ASP A 21 4.48 12.71 32.73
CA ASP A 21 4.99 11.55 32.01
C ASP A 21 4.30 11.54 30.63
N GLU A 22 4.81 12.38 29.73
CA GLU A 22 4.51 12.37 28.30
C GLU A 22 5.50 11.43 27.59
N SER A 23 5.81 10.31 28.23
CA SER A 23 6.35 9.13 27.59
C SER A 23 5.17 8.33 27.02
N ALA A 24 4.43 8.92 26.08
CA ALA A 24 3.69 8.09 25.15
C ALA A 24 4.77 7.33 24.37
N GLU A 25 5.08 6.11 24.83
CA GLU A 25 5.91 5.15 24.12
C GLU A 25 5.51 5.23 22.66
N PHE A 26 6.46 5.63 21.82
CA PHE A 26 6.24 5.76 20.39
C PHE A 26 6.04 4.34 19.87
N GLN A 27 4.80 3.87 19.96
CA GLN A 27 4.41 2.52 19.58
C GLN A 27 4.74 2.38 18.11
N GLU A 28 5.50 1.34 17.75
CA GLU A 28 5.83 1.11 16.35
C GLU A 28 4.53 1.14 15.54
N PRO A 29 4.49 1.77 14.35
CA PRO A 29 3.25 1.99 13.61
C PRO A 29 2.39 0.73 13.43
N ASN A 30 3.02 -0.44 13.35
CA ASN A 30 2.34 -1.73 13.26
C ASN A 30 1.68 -2.15 14.59
N GLU A 31 2.32 -1.93 15.73
CA GLU A 31 1.79 -2.26 17.05
C GLU A 31 0.63 -1.34 17.44
N PHE A 32 0.70 -0.06 17.05
CA PHE A 32 -0.41 0.87 17.17
C PHE A 32 -1.64 0.38 16.40
N ILE A 33 -1.46 -0.04 15.15
CA ILE A 33 -2.57 -0.53 14.31
C ILE A 33 -3.16 -1.84 14.87
N GLU A 34 -2.34 -2.75 15.36
CA GLU A 34 -2.78 -4.01 15.98
C GLU A 34 -3.67 -3.77 17.21
N ASN A 35 -3.25 -2.83 18.07
CA ASN A 35 -4.05 -2.43 19.22
C ASN A 35 -5.36 -1.75 18.80
N LEU A 36 -5.31 -0.90 17.77
CA LEU A 36 -6.49 -0.23 17.22
C LEU A 36 -7.49 -1.24 16.63
N GLN A 37 -7.01 -2.27 15.92
CA GLN A 37 -7.86 -3.36 15.43
C GLN A 37 -8.50 -4.16 16.55
N LYS A 38 -7.72 -4.49 17.58
CA LYS A 38 -8.20 -5.24 18.74
C LYS A 38 -9.31 -4.49 19.46
N ASP A 39 -9.13 -3.18 19.64
CA ASP A 39 -10.12 -2.34 20.31
C ASP A 39 -11.34 -2.04 19.45
N LEU A 40 -11.17 -1.86 18.14
CA LEU A 40 -12.30 -1.81 17.21
C LEU A 40 -13.09 -3.10 17.18
N THR A 41 -12.43 -4.26 17.23
CA THR A 41 -13.12 -5.55 17.24
C THR A 41 -13.94 -5.73 18.52
N LYS A 42 -13.40 -5.33 19.68
CA LYS A 42 -14.16 -5.27 20.93
C LYS A 42 -15.32 -4.29 20.83
N TRP A 43 -15.09 -3.10 20.28
CA TRP A 43 -16.12 -2.08 20.11
C TRP A 43 -17.23 -2.55 19.17
N MET A 44 -16.91 -3.25 18.08
CA MET A 44 -17.87 -3.89 17.18
C MET A 44 -18.71 -4.95 17.87
N GLN A 45 -18.10 -5.80 18.71
CA GLN A 45 -18.84 -6.78 19.51
C GLN A 45 -19.80 -6.10 20.48
N GLY A 46 -19.35 -5.02 21.15
CA GLY A 46 -20.19 -4.19 22.01
C GLY A 46 -21.30 -3.46 21.24
N PHE A 47 -21.01 -2.94 20.05
CA PHE A 47 -21.96 -2.24 19.19
C PHE A 47 -23.03 -3.19 18.66
N ARG A 48 -22.65 -4.42 18.26
CA ARG A 48 -23.61 -5.47 17.89
C ARG A 48 -24.50 -5.87 19.06
N HIS A 49 -23.97 -5.92 20.28
CA HIS A 49 -24.76 -6.15 21.49
C HIS A 49 -25.73 -4.98 21.76
N PHE A 50 -25.25 -3.74 21.65
CA PHE A 50 -26.06 -2.52 21.81
C PHE A 50 -27.18 -2.43 20.76
N LYS A 51 -26.90 -2.75 19.50
CA LYS A 51 -27.87 -2.76 18.40
C LYS A 51 -29.02 -3.75 18.63
N ARG A 52 -28.77 -4.89 19.28
CA ARG A 52 -29.83 -5.86 19.64
C ARG A 52 -30.82 -5.33 20.68
N LEU A 53 -30.42 -4.35 21.49
CA LEU A 53 -31.29 -3.75 22.50
C LEU A 53 -32.25 -2.70 21.91
N PHE A 54 -31.99 -2.18 20.71
CA PHE A 54 -32.78 -1.14 20.05
C PHE A 54 -33.39 -1.63 18.74
N ASP A 55 -34.44 -2.46 18.84
CA ASP A 55 -35.14 -3.07 17.69
C ASP A 55 -35.82 -2.02 16.77
N ARG A 56 -36.16 -0.85 17.33
CA ARG A 56 -36.91 0.21 16.65
C ARG A 56 -36.04 1.19 15.86
N ASP A 57 -34.74 1.28 16.17
CA ASP A 57 -33.75 2.12 15.50
C ASP A 57 -32.66 1.30 14.76
N GLN A 58 -32.85 -0.02 14.64
CA GLN A 58 -31.95 -0.92 13.90
C GLN A 58 -31.59 -0.39 12.49
N SER A 59 -32.55 0.21 11.79
CA SER A 59 -32.36 0.77 10.44
C SER A 59 -31.45 1.98 10.39
N LYS A 60 -31.28 2.72 11.50
CA LYS A 60 -30.33 3.84 11.63
C LYS A 60 -28.95 3.39 12.10
N LEU A 61 -28.86 2.18 12.67
CA LEU A 61 -27.61 1.59 13.17
C LEU A 61 -26.91 0.72 12.10
N THR A 62 -27.61 0.28 11.05
CA THR A 62 -27.02 -0.46 9.93
C THR A 62 -26.00 0.33 9.09
N PRO A 63 -26.15 1.65 8.82
CA PRO A 63 -25.10 2.42 8.14
C PRO A 63 -23.85 2.56 8.99
N ILE A 64 -24.01 2.69 10.32
CA ILE A 64 -22.89 2.80 11.27
C ILE A 64 -22.10 1.50 11.31
N GLU A 65 -22.79 0.36 11.34
CA GLU A 65 -22.13 -0.96 11.25
C GLU A 65 -21.42 -1.16 9.91
N LYS A 66 -21.98 -0.66 8.80
CA LYS A 66 -21.29 -0.65 7.51
C LYS A 66 -20.04 0.21 7.52
N SER A 67 -20.14 1.46 7.96
CA SER A 67 -18.97 2.36 8.06
C SER A 67 -17.89 1.83 9.00
N LEU A 68 -18.30 1.11 10.05
CA LEU A 68 -17.39 0.48 10.99
C LEU A 68 -16.71 -0.77 10.41
N ASN A 69 -17.44 -1.59 9.66
CA ASN A 69 -16.86 -2.69 8.89
C ASN A 69 -15.93 -2.15 7.80
N GLU A 70 -16.31 -1.08 7.11
CA GLU A 70 -15.46 -0.37 6.14
C GLU A 70 -14.18 0.15 6.81
N LEU A 71 -14.28 0.72 8.01
CA LEU A 71 -13.13 1.17 8.80
C LEU A 71 -12.24 0.01 9.26
N GLN A 72 -12.81 -1.10 9.74
CA GLN A 72 -12.03 -2.29 10.11
C GLN A 72 -11.30 -2.86 8.88
N VAL A 73 -11.96 -2.88 7.73
CA VAL A 73 -11.35 -3.28 6.46
C VAL A 73 -10.23 -2.31 6.09
N ALA A 74 -10.44 -0.99 6.21
CA ALA A 74 -9.42 0.02 5.95
C ALA A 74 -8.20 -0.08 6.91
N LEU A 75 -8.42 -0.38 8.19
CA LEU A 75 -7.35 -0.60 9.16
C LEU A 75 -6.62 -1.92 8.94
N ARG A 76 -7.32 -2.99 8.55
CA ARG A 76 -6.67 -4.20 8.02
C ARG A 76 -5.84 -3.90 6.80
N HIS A 77 -6.32 -3.06 5.89
CA HIS A 77 -5.52 -2.64 4.73
C HIS A 77 -4.25 -1.88 5.15
N LEU A 78 -4.31 -1.10 6.23
CA LEU A 78 -3.18 -0.33 6.76
C LEU A 78 -2.12 -1.22 7.44
N GLU A 79 -2.58 -2.17 8.25
CA GLU A 79 -1.71 -3.16 8.94
C GLU A 79 -1.01 -4.12 7.96
N GLN A 80 -1.59 -4.27 6.77
CA GLN A 80 -1.10 -5.18 5.74
C GLN A 80 0.04 -4.63 4.90
N ASN A 81 0.54 -3.41 5.18
CA ASN A 81 1.76 -2.81 4.63
C ASN A 81 2.07 -3.28 3.19
N ILE A 82 1.11 -3.04 2.29
CA ILE A 82 1.27 -3.23 0.84
C ILE A 82 1.58 -1.87 0.20
N GLU A 83 2.43 -1.07 0.86
CA GLU A 83 2.95 0.13 0.24
C GLU A 83 4.01 -0.29 -0.78
N ILE A 84 3.57 -0.40 -2.03
CA ILE A 84 4.49 -0.34 -3.14
C ILE A 84 5.00 1.10 -3.16
N PRO A 85 6.31 1.32 -2.98
CA PRO A 85 6.85 2.66 -2.87
C PRO A 85 6.51 3.46 -4.12
N GLU A 86 5.86 4.62 -3.95
CA GLU A 86 5.59 5.51 -5.07
C GLU A 86 6.93 6.04 -5.59
N LEU A 87 7.27 5.69 -6.83
CA LEU A 87 8.52 6.12 -7.46
C LEU A 87 8.37 7.56 -7.98
N CYS A 88 9.07 8.50 -7.36
CA CYS A 88 9.30 9.83 -7.90
C CYS A 88 10.65 9.86 -8.61
N LEU A 89 10.66 10.00 -9.92
CA LEU A 89 11.89 10.20 -10.69
C LEU A 89 12.39 11.63 -10.41
N GLN A 90 13.53 11.75 -9.74
CA GLN A 90 14.16 13.06 -9.53
C GLN A 90 14.75 13.55 -10.85
N ILE A 91 14.10 14.52 -11.46
CA ILE A 91 14.56 15.14 -12.71
C ILE A 91 15.47 16.32 -12.37
N ASN A 92 16.58 16.45 -13.09
CA ASN A 92 17.49 17.57 -12.88
C ASN A 92 16.77 18.91 -13.20
N PRO A 93 16.81 19.92 -12.30
CA PRO A 93 16.11 21.19 -12.46
C PRO A 93 16.46 21.93 -13.77
N HIS A 94 17.69 21.78 -14.27
CA HIS A 94 18.10 22.39 -15.55
C HIS A 94 17.37 21.76 -16.74
N ILE A 95 17.10 20.47 -16.71
CA ILE A 95 16.31 19.80 -17.76
C ILE A 95 14.85 20.21 -17.66
N GLN A 96 14.29 20.29 -16.44
CA GLN A 96 12.91 20.76 -16.27
C GLN A 96 12.72 22.18 -16.81
N GLN A 97 13.64 23.11 -16.52
CA GLN A 97 13.59 24.48 -17.05
C GLN A 97 13.67 24.53 -18.58
N ILE A 98 14.50 23.68 -19.20
CA ILE A 98 14.62 23.59 -20.66
C ILE A 98 13.35 22.97 -21.28
N VAL A 99 12.79 21.94 -20.65
CA VAL A 99 11.54 21.31 -21.09
C VAL A 99 10.36 22.27 -20.95
N ASP A 100 10.30 23.07 -19.89
CA ASP A 100 9.26 24.09 -19.70
C ASP A 100 9.42 25.26 -20.69
N ALA A 101 10.66 25.66 -21.00
CA ALA A 101 10.96 26.62 -22.07
C ALA A 101 10.57 26.07 -23.46
N ALA A 102 10.80 24.79 -23.73
CA ALA A 102 10.40 24.15 -24.98
C ALA A 102 8.88 23.94 -25.10
N LYS A 103 8.21 23.60 -23.99
CA LYS A 103 6.74 23.50 -23.89
C LYS A 103 6.08 24.85 -24.11
N SER A 104 6.59 25.93 -23.52
CA SER A 104 6.06 27.29 -23.76
C SER A 104 6.21 27.77 -25.21
N GLN A 105 7.16 27.20 -25.95
CA GLN A 105 7.38 27.44 -27.37
C GLN A 105 6.66 26.42 -28.29
N ASN A 106 5.82 25.52 -27.75
CA ASN A 106 5.14 24.44 -28.48
C ASN A 106 6.09 23.59 -29.36
N ARG A 107 7.34 23.39 -28.92
CA ARG A 107 8.34 22.64 -29.67
C ARG A 107 8.77 21.40 -28.88
N LYS A 108 9.03 20.30 -29.59
CA LYS A 108 9.71 19.15 -28.97
C LYS A 108 11.11 19.61 -28.56
N PRO A 109 11.50 19.45 -27.29
CA PRO A 109 12.83 19.83 -26.82
C PRO A 109 13.87 19.07 -27.65
N LYS A 110 14.77 19.81 -28.30
CA LYS A 110 15.84 19.21 -29.08
C LYS A 110 17.11 19.13 -28.23
N PRO A 111 17.91 18.05 -28.35
CA PRO A 111 19.22 17.97 -27.71
C PRO A 111 20.21 19.03 -28.23
N GLU A 112 19.87 19.73 -29.33
CA GLU A 112 20.63 20.85 -29.89
C GLU A 112 20.49 22.15 -29.06
N ASP A 113 19.40 22.35 -28.31
CA ASP A 113 19.19 23.53 -27.46
C ASP A 113 20.08 23.54 -26.20
N LEU A 114 20.73 22.40 -25.91
CA LEU A 114 21.69 22.26 -24.81
C LEU A 114 23.09 22.77 -25.14
N GLY A 115 23.36 23.14 -26.40
CA GLY A 115 24.58 23.82 -26.83
C GLY A 115 25.86 23.27 -26.18
N THR A 116 26.52 24.10 -25.38
CA THR A 116 27.77 23.80 -24.64
C THR A 116 27.57 23.00 -23.34
N LEU A 117 26.39 23.05 -22.70
CA LEU A 117 26.08 22.25 -21.51
C LEU A 117 25.84 20.77 -21.83
N GLY A 118 25.34 20.46 -23.03
CA GLY A 118 25.18 19.08 -23.50
C GLY A 118 26.50 18.35 -23.76
N GLN A 119 27.63 19.06 -23.76
CA GLN A 119 28.98 18.51 -23.93
C GLN A 119 29.80 18.49 -22.63
N ASP A 120 29.29 19.08 -21.56
CA ASP A 120 30.01 19.13 -20.29
C ASP A 120 30.05 17.72 -19.66
N PRO A 121 31.24 17.12 -19.49
CA PRO A 121 31.37 15.77 -18.94
C PRO A 121 30.84 15.64 -17.51
N GLU A 122 30.86 16.71 -16.71
CA GLU A 122 30.33 16.69 -15.34
C GLU A 122 28.79 16.66 -15.32
N PHE A 123 28.15 17.49 -16.16
CA PHE A 123 26.70 17.50 -16.30
C PHE A 123 26.17 16.17 -16.84
N LEU A 124 26.79 15.62 -17.88
CA LEU A 124 26.44 14.31 -18.42
C LEU A 124 26.66 13.17 -17.41
N ALA A 125 27.63 13.32 -16.48
CA ALA A 125 27.84 12.37 -15.39
C ALA A 125 26.75 12.45 -14.33
N SER A 126 26.31 13.66 -13.95
CA SER A 126 25.17 13.84 -13.06
C SER A 126 23.89 13.23 -13.64
N LEU A 127 23.60 13.47 -14.93
CA LEU A 127 22.43 12.88 -15.61
C LEU A 127 22.51 11.36 -15.72
N SER A 128 23.69 10.85 -16.08
CA SER A 128 23.94 9.40 -16.13
C SER A 128 23.68 8.75 -14.77
N ASN A 129 24.13 9.37 -13.68
CA ASN A 129 23.90 8.86 -12.33
C ASN A 129 22.42 8.90 -11.96
N GLY A 130 21.70 9.98 -12.30
CA GLY A 130 20.25 10.07 -12.11
C GLY A 130 19.49 8.96 -12.83
N VAL A 131 19.84 8.66 -14.09
CA VAL A 131 19.23 7.54 -14.83
C VAL A 131 19.56 6.18 -14.20
N VAL A 132 20.79 5.97 -13.71
CA VAL A 132 21.15 4.74 -13.00
C VAL A 132 20.34 4.58 -11.70
N GLU A 133 20.09 5.67 -10.96
CA GLU A 133 19.20 5.66 -9.80
C GLU A 133 17.76 5.34 -10.19
N TRP A 134 17.27 5.88 -11.32
CA TRP A 134 15.96 5.53 -11.86
C TRP A 134 15.86 4.04 -12.20
N ILE A 135 16.89 3.45 -12.83
CA ILE A 135 16.95 2.01 -13.12
C ILE A 135 16.83 1.21 -11.84
N LYS A 136 17.64 1.54 -10.81
CA LYS A 136 17.58 0.85 -9.51
C LYS A 136 16.22 0.97 -8.84
N ALA A 137 15.59 2.14 -8.92
CA ALA A 137 14.28 2.39 -8.33
C ALA A 137 13.19 1.57 -9.05
N ILE A 138 13.21 1.53 -10.38
CA ILE A 138 12.30 0.71 -11.20
C ILE A 138 12.53 -0.77 -10.92
N GLN A 139 13.79 -1.23 -10.91
CA GLN A 139 14.16 -2.60 -10.58
C GLN A 139 13.70 -3.02 -9.18
N LYS A 140 13.74 -2.10 -8.20
CA LYS A 140 13.22 -2.36 -6.86
C LYS A 140 11.74 -2.76 -6.92
N VAL A 141 10.93 -2.05 -7.71
CA VAL A 141 9.50 -2.34 -7.88
C VAL A 141 9.23 -3.55 -8.78
N THR A 142 9.97 -3.73 -9.87
CA THR A 142 9.76 -4.88 -10.78
C THR A 142 10.21 -6.20 -10.18
N ASN A 143 11.21 -6.18 -9.30
CA ASN A 143 11.66 -7.34 -8.52
C ASN A 143 10.83 -7.57 -7.25
N MET A 144 9.85 -6.70 -6.92
CA MET A 144 8.89 -7.03 -5.88
C MET A 144 8.10 -8.25 -6.31
N ASP A 145 8.22 -9.30 -5.52
CA ASP A 145 7.35 -10.46 -5.58
C ASP A 145 6.98 -10.83 -4.15
N ARG A 146 5.74 -11.24 -3.98
CA ARG A 146 5.22 -11.68 -2.70
C ARG A 146 5.20 -13.19 -2.69
N ASP A 147 5.63 -13.80 -1.59
CA ASP A 147 5.48 -15.23 -1.40
C ASP A 147 3.98 -15.58 -1.28
N PRO A 148 3.42 -16.41 -2.20
CA PRO A 148 2.02 -16.86 -2.17
C PRO A 148 1.66 -17.69 -0.93
N SER A 149 2.63 -18.18 -0.17
CA SER A 149 2.39 -18.93 1.07
C SER A 149 2.31 -18.04 2.32
N SER A 150 2.64 -16.75 2.18
CA SER A 150 2.72 -15.80 3.30
C SER A 150 1.65 -14.71 3.20
N GLY A 151 0.66 -14.80 4.08
CA GLY A 151 -0.43 -13.84 4.23
C GLY A 151 -1.81 -14.38 3.85
N THR A 152 -2.80 -13.50 3.82
CA THR A 152 -4.18 -13.83 3.44
C THR A 152 -4.39 -13.75 1.92
N ALA A 153 -5.44 -14.39 1.41
CA ALA A 153 -5.78 -14.31 -0.01
C ALA A 153 -6.08 -12.85 -0.45
N LEU A 154 -6.70 -12.06 0.44
CA LEU A 154 -7.00 -10.65 0.19
C LEU A 154 -5.71 -9.82 0.00
N GLN A 155 -4.68 -10.12 0.79
CA GLN A 155 -3.40 -9.44 0.71
C GLN A 155 -2.68 -9.70 -0.61
N GLU A 156 -2.70 -10.95 -1.10
CA GLU A 156 -2.11 -11.27 -2.40
C GLU A 156 -2.89 -10.60 -3.54
N ALA A 157 -4.22 -10.64 -3.51
CA ALA A 157 -5.04 -9.97 -4.54
C ALA A 157 -4.79 -8.46 -4.58
N THR A 158 -4.75 -7.82 -3.40
CA THR A 158 -4.49 -6.38 -3.27
C THR A 158 -3.08 -6.01 -3.71
N PHE A 159 -2.07 -6.85 -3.42
CA PHE A 159 -0.70 -6.66 -3.89
C PHE A 159 -0.62 -6.60 -5.41
N TRP A 160 -1.22 -7.56 -6.12
CA TRP A 160 -1.19 -7.59 -7.58
C TRP A 160 -1.93 -6.40 -8.20
N ILE A 161 -3.08 -6.00 -7.64
CA ILE A 161 -3.83 -4.81 -8.07
C ILE A 161 -2.99 -3.54 -7.89
N ASN A 162 -2.35 -3.39 -6.72
CA ASN A 162 -1.52 -2.22 -6.45
C ASN A 162 -0.24 -2.22 -7.28
N LEU A 163 0.33 -3.40 -7.55
CA LEU A 163 1.54 -3.54 -8.38
C LEU A 163 1.25 -3.12 -9.82
N GLU A 164 0.12 -3.55 -10.38
CA GLU A 164 -0.31 -3.09 -11.71
C GLU A 164 -0.49 -1.57 -11.77
N LYS A 165 -1.15 -0.97 -10.76
CA LYS A 165 -1.29 0.49 -10.67
C LYS A 165 0.05 1.21 -10.58
N ALA A 166 0.96 0.72 -9.74
CA ALA A 166 2.29 1.30 -9.57
C ALA A 166 3.12 1.17 -10.86
N LEU A 167 3.11 0.01 -11.50
CA LEU A 167 3.80 -0.21 -12.77
C LEU A 167 3.23 0.68 -13.87
N ASN A 168 1.90 0.86 -13.95
CA ASN A 168 1.29 1.79 -14.89
C ASN A 168 1.72 3.25 -14.64
N LYS A 169 1.77 3.70 -13.38
CA LYS A 169 2.31 5.03 -13.03
C LYS A 169 3.77 5.16 -13.51
N ILE A 170 4.60 4.15 -13.27
CA ILE A 170 6.00 4.13 -13.74
C ILE A 170 6.07 4.18 -15.27
N THR A 171 5.19 3.48 -15.99
CA THR A 171 5.11 3.56 -17.45
C THR A 171 4.74 4.96 -17.93
N THR A 172 3.77 5.64 -17.28
CA THR A 172 3.45 7.04 -17.63
C THR A 172 4.60 8.00 -17.36
N LEU A 173 5.40 7.75 -16.31
CA LEU A 173 6.61 8.52 -16.01
C LEU A 173 7.74 8.20 -16.99
N HIS A 174 7.89 6.94 -17.39
CA HIS A 174 8.86 6.51 -18.41
C HIS A 174 8.58 7.19 -19.75
N ASP A 175 7.30 7.27 -20.15
CA ASP A 175 6.86 7.89 -21.40
C ASP A 175 6.74 9.42 -21.31
N SER A 176 7.09 10.01 -20.16
CA SER A 176 7.09 11.45 -19.97
C SER A 176 8.12 12.13 -20.86
N ILE A 177 7.79 13.32 -21.36
CA ILE A 177 8.64 14.04 -22.30
C ILE A 177 9.96 14.45 -21.66
N GLU A 178 9.96 14.70 -20.36
CA GLU A 178 11.14 15.06 -19.56
C GLU A 178 12.17 13.92 -19.53
N VAL A 179 11.71 12.68 -19.30
CA VAL A 179 12.57 11.49 -19.25
C VAL A 179 13.09 11.17 -20.65
N ILE A 180 12.24 11.17 -21.67
CA ILE A 180 12.64 10.93 -23.07
C ILE A 180 13.69 11.96 -23.51
N THR A 181 13.49 13.24 -23.18
CA THR A 181 14.45 14.31 -23.50
C THR A 181 15.78 14.08 -22.80
N THR A 182 15.77 13.67 -21.53
CA THR A 182 17.00 13.35 -20.78
C THR A 182 17.77 12.20 -21.44
N LEU A 183 17.06 11.17 -21.90
CA LEU A 183 17.67 10.04 -22.60
C LEU A 183 18.22 10.44 -23.98
N ASP A 184 17.51 11.28 -24.73
CA ASP A 184 17.96 11.78 -26.03
C ASP A 184 19.23 12.65 -25.91
N VAL A 185 19.33 13.44 -24.84
CA VAL A 185 20.53 14.21 -24.50
C VAL A 185 21.71 13.28 -24.18
N LEU A 186 21.48 12.21 -23.41
CA LEU A 186 22.52 11.21 -23.12
C LEU A 186 22.96 10.44 -24.39
N LYS A 187 22.03 10.15 -25.32
CA LYS A 187 22.34 9.58 -26.65
C LYS A 187 23.22 10.54 -27.46
N ALA A 188 22.88 11.83 -27.49
CA ALA A 188 23.68 12.86 -28.17
C ALA A 188 25.09 13.03 -27.55
N GLY A 189 25.20 12.88 -26.22
CA GLY A 189 26.46 12.91 -25.47
C GLY A 189 27.33 11.65 -25.58
N LYS A 190 27.04 10.73 -26.52
CA LYS A 190 27.73 9.44 -26.74
C LYS A 190 27.69 8.45 -25.55
N ARG A 191 26.76 8.60 -24.60
CA ARG A 191 26.63 7.70 -23.44
C ARG A 191 25.56 6.64 -23.66
N PHE A 192 25.74 5.82 -24.69
CA PHE A 192 24.76 4.81 -25.13
C PHE A 192 24.50 3.71 -24.10
N HIS A 193 25.51 3.36 -23.27
CA HIS A 193 25.36 2.30 -22.27
C HIS A 193 24.21 2.57 -21.29
N VAL A 194 24.05 3.81 -20.84
CA VAL A 194 23.04 4.19 -19.86
C VAL A 194 21.65 4.13 -20.47
N THR A 195 21.52 4.55 -21.72
CA THR A 195 20.23 4.58 -22.42
C THR A 195 19.80 3.19 -22.86
N THR A 196 20.73 2.36 -23.31
CA THR A 196 20.44 0.95 -23.62
C THR A 196 20.09 0.19 -22.34
N SER A 197 20.83 0.38 -21.24
CA SER A 197 20.49 -0.23 -19.94
C SER A 197 19.14 0.24 -19.39
N PHE A 198 18.73 1.49 -19.61
CA PHE A 198 17.40 1.93 -19.20
C PHE A 198 16.29 1.21 -19.99
N GLU A 199 16.50 0.98 -21.29
CA GLU A 199 15.54 0.28 -22.15
C GLU A 199 15.53 -1.25 -21.92
N SER A 200 16.68 -1.87 -21.64
CA SER A 200 16.83 -3.33 -21.45
C SER A 200 16.68 -3.79 -20.01
N ASP A 201 17.23 -3.06 -19.04
CA ASP A 201 17.44 -3.56 -17.67
C ASP A 201 16.30 -3.21 -16.72
N THR A 202 15.29 -2.47 -17.18
CA THR A 202 14.12 -2.11 -16.36
C THR A 202 13.13 -3.25 -16.19
N GLY A 203 13.03 -4.19 -17.16
CA GLY A 203 12.09 -5.32 -17.11
C GLY A 203 10.61 -4.91 -16.99
N LEU A 204 10.31 -3.62 -17.16
CA LEU A 204 9.02 -3.00 -16.82
C LEU A 204 7.89 -3.59 -17.67
N LYS A 205 8.11 -3.74 -18.98
CA LYS A 205 7.10 -4.24 -19.92
C LYS A 205 6.71 -5.70 -19.64
N GLU A 206 7.68 -6.54 -19.32
CA GLU A 206 7.43 -7.96 -18.99
C GLU A 206 6.68 -8.09 -17.67
N LYS A 207 7.13 -7.38 -16.64
CA LYS A 207 6.46 -7.37 -15.33
C LYS A 207 5.05 -6.77 -15.41
N LEU A 208 4.85 -5.72 -16.19
CA LEU A 208 3.52 -5.14 -16.42
C LEU A 208 2.58 -6.13 -17.12
N THR A 209 3.05 -6.82 -18.16
CA THR A 209 2.24 -7.82 -18.87
C THR A 209 1.82 -8.96 -17.94
N THR A 210 2.75 -9.47 -17.13
CA THR A 210 2.45 -10.51 -16.13
C THR A 210 1.51 -10.02 -15.03
N ALA A 211 1.67 -8.79 -14.54
CA ALA A 211 0.76 -8.19 -13.58
C ALA A 211 -0.66 -8.01 -14.14
N ILE A 212 -0.79 -7.56 -15.39
CA ILE A 212 -2.09 -7.43 -16.09
C ILE A 212 -2.75 -8.82 -16.25
N ASP A 213 -1.98 -9.82 -16.69
CA ASP A 213 -2.47 -11.20 -16.84
C ASP A 213 -3.00 -11.75 -15.51
N TYR A 214 -2.31 -11.48 -14.40
CA TYR A 214 -2.72 -11.92 -13.07
C TYR A 214 -3.91 -11.10 -12.53
N ASN A 215 -3.98 -9.81 -12.87
CA ASN A 215 -5.05 -8.93 -12.39
C ASN A 215 -6.44 -9.30 -12.98
N VAL A 216 -6.48 -9.99 -14.13
CA VAL A 216 -7.72 -10.59 -14.66
C VAL A 216 -8.37 -11.54 -13.64
N LEU A 217 -7.56 -12.25 -12.83
CA LEU A 217 -8.04 -13.09 -11.74
C LEU A 217 -8.32 -12.26 -10.49
N MET A 218 -7.37 -11.39 -10.10
CA MET A 218 -7.39 -10.74 -8.79
C MET A 218 -8.47 -9.65 -8.62
N LYS A 219 -8.82 -8.95 -9.71
CA LYS A 219 -9.80 -7.85 -9.67
C LYS A 219 -11.25 -8.29 -9.50
N ASP A 220 -11.58 -9.46 -10.04
CA ASP A 220 -12.95 -9.99 -10.05
C ASP A 220 -13.25 -10.89 -8.83
N LEU A 221 -12.30 -11.09 -7.92
CA LEU A 221 -12.46 -11.97 -6.77
C LEU A 221 -13.26 -11.30 -5.64
N PRO A 222 -14.44 -11.82 -5.26
CA PRO A 222 -15.28 -11.25 -4.21
C PRO A 222 -14.79 -11.72 -2.81
N LEU A 223 -13.54 -11.42 -2.47
CA LEU A 223 -12.97 -11.77 -1.16
C LEU A 223 -13.58 -10.94 -0.03
N SER A 224 -14.04 -9.71 -0.33
CA SER A 224 -14.76 -8.86 0.63
C SER A 224 -16.13 -9.44 1.01
N GLU A 225 -16.84 -10.04 0.06
CA GLU A 225 -18.12 -10.72 0.31
C GLU A 225 -17.92 -11.95 1.21
N LEU A 226 -16.77 -12.62 1.08
CA LEU A 226 -16.42 -13.76 1.91
C LEU A 226 -16.14 -13.37 3.36
N LEU A 227 -15.31 -12.34 3.54
CA LEU A 227 -14.90 -11.87 4.87
C LEU A 227 -16.01 -11.09 5.60
N GLY A 228 -17.01 -10.59 4.86
CA GLY A 228 -18.15 -9.84 5.40
C GLY A 228 -19.42 -10.69 5.59
N ALA A 229 -19.40 -11.99 5.28
CA ALA A 229 -20.58 -12.83 5.35
C ALA A 229 -21.00 -13.13 6.80
N SER A 230 -22.21 -12.72 7.19
CA SER A 230 -22.83 -13.03 8.49
C SER A 230 -23.61 -14.35 8.51
N ASP A 231 -23.95 -14.88 7.34
CA ASP A 231 -24.89 -15.99 7.17
C ASP A 231 -24.28 -17.10 6.30
N LEU A 232 -24.67 -18.35 6.57
CA LEU A 232 -24.20 -19.52 5.82
C LEU A 232 -24.61 -19.47 4.34
N ASP A 233 -25.78 -18.91 4.02
CA ASP A 233 -26.22 -18.73 2.64
C ASP A 233 -25.37 -17.70 1.88
N SER A 234 -25.02 -16.59 2.53
CA SER A 234 -24.12 -15.57 1.98
C SER A 234 -22.72 -16.14 1.75
N LEU A 235 -22.21 -16.94 2.69
CA LEU A 235 -20.94 -17.64 2.55
C LEU A 235 -20.95 -18.62 1.36
N ARG A 236 -22.02 -19.41 1.21
CA ARG A 236 -22.19 -20.33 0.08
C ARG A 236 -22.19 -19.58 -1.25
N GLN A 237 -22.87 -18.44 -1.34
CA GLN A 237 -22.90 -17.61 -2.54
C GLN A 237 -21.52 -17.03 -2.87
N ALA A 238 -20.79 -16.51 -1.87
CA ALA A 238 -19.44 -15.99 -2.04
C ALA A 238 -18.48 -17.09 -2.57
N VAL A 239 -18.54 -18.31 -2.01
CA VAL A 239 -17.75 -19.45 -2.49
C VAL A 239 -18.06 -19.81 -3.94
N LEU A 240 -19.34 -19.84 -4.33
CA LEU A 240 -19.73 -20.11 -5.72
C LEU A 240 -19.22 -19.02 -6.67
N ASN A 241 -19.28 -17.76 -6.26
CA ASN A 241 -18.77 -16.64 -7.05
C ASN A 241 -17.24 -16.73 -7.21
N ILE A 242 -16.52 -17.05 -6.14
CA ILE A 242 -15.07 -17.30 -6.18
C ILE A 242 -14.73 -18.41 -7.19
N PHE A 243 -15.41 -19.56 -7.14
CA PHE A 243 -15.18 -20.65 -8.11
C PHE A 243 -15.51 -20.27 -9.55
N ASN A 244 -16.49 -19.39 -9.79
CA ASN A 244 -16.78 -18.88 -11.13
C ASN A 244 -15.65 -18.02 -11.68
N VAL A 245 -15.01 -17.20 -10.84
CA VAL A 245 -13.84 -16.40 -11.23
C VAL A 245 -12.65 -17.32 -11.54
N PHE A 246 -12.45 -18.39 -10.75
CA PHE A 246 -11.40 -19.36 -11.02
C PHE A 246 -11.56 -20.13 -12.34
N LYS A 247 -12.73 -20.18 -12.96
CA LYS A 247 -12.87 -20.72 -14.33
C LYS A 247 -12.04 -19.92 -15.34
N LYS A 248 -11.81 -18.63 -15.07
CA LYS A 248 -10.96 -17.75 -15.89
C LYS A 248 -9.46 -18.04 -15.71
N LEU A 249 -9.05 -18.77 -14.66
CA LEU A 249 -7.64 -19.13 -14.40
C LEU A 249 -6.99 -19.84 -15.58
N ARG A 250 -7.75 -20.68 -16.31
CA ARG A 250 -7.28 -21.40 -17.51
C ARG A 250 -6.79 -20.47 -18.62
N ASN A 251 -7.27 -19.23 -18.66
CA ASN A 251 -6.91 -18.24 -19.67
C ASN A 251 -5.75 -17.34 -19.22
N THR A 252 -5.25 -17.51 -17.99
CA THR A 252 -4.14 -16.72 -17.44
C THR A 252 -2.86 -17.55 -17.40
N LYS A 253 -1.69 -16.89 -17.46
CA LYS A 253 -0.37 -17.55 -17.32
C LYS A 253 0.02 -17.78 -15.85
N TYR A 254 -0.95 -17.82 -14.93
CA TYR A 254 -0.69 -17.88 -13.50
C TYR A 254 -0.10 -19.26 -13.12
N PRO A 255 1.05 -19.33 -12.42
CA PRO A 255 1.71 -20.59 -12.11
C PRO A 255 0.84 -21.51 -11.24
N VAL A 256 0.78 -22.79 -11.62
CA VAL A 256 -0.06 -23.79 -10.92
C VAL A 256 0.31 -23.94 -9.45
N LYS A 257 1.61 -23.90 -9.12
CA LYS A 257 2.08 -23.98 -7.72
C LYS A 257 1.54 -22.81 -6.88
N ARG A 258 1.58 -21.61 -7.46
CA ARG A 258 1.08 -20.39 -6.83
C ARG A 258 -0.43 -20.45 -6.64
N ALA A 259 -1.16 -20.97 -7.64
CA ALA A 259 -2.60 -21.19 -7.55
C ALA A 259 -2.97 -22.11 -6.39
N MET A 260 -2.27 -23.23 -6.23
CA MET A 260 -2.53 -24.17 -5.12
C MET A 260 -2.32 -23.51 -3.75
N GLN A 261 -1.27 -22.70 -3.60
CA GLN A 261 -1.04 -21.96 -2.35
C GLN A 261 -2.13 -20.93 -2.10
N PHE A 262 -2.54 -20.21 -3.14
CA PHE A 262 -3.66 -19.26 -3.07
C PHE A 262 -5.00 -19.95 -2.73
N PHE A 263 -5.24 -21.16 -3.26
CA PHE A 263 -6.40 -21.96 -2.86
C PHE A 263 -6.33 -22.38 -1.39
N ASN A 264 -5.15 -22.76 -0.90
CA ASN A 264 -4.97 -23.13 0.50
C ASN A 264 -5.24 -21.93 1.42
N THR A 265 -4.77 -20.72 1.09
CA THR A 265 -5.05 -19.52 1.89
C THR A 265 -6.54 -19.17 1.87
N ILE A 266 -7.20 -19.22 0.71
CA ILE A 266 -8.67 -19.06 0.64
C ILE A 266 -9.39 -20.11 1.49
N SER A 267 -8.94 -21.38 1.45
CA SER A 267 -9.55 -22.44 2.26
C SER A 267 -9.37 -22.21 3.76
N ALA A 268 -8.24 -21.66 4.18
CA ALA A 268 -7.99 -21.26 5.55
C ALA A 268 -8.90 -20.08 5.96
N ASP A 269 -8.99 -19.05 5.12
CA ASP A 269 -9.89 -17.89 5.32
C ASP A 269 -11.35 -18.35 5.43
N LEU A 270 -11.77 -19.32 4.60
CA LEU A 270 -13.11 -19.93 4.65
C LEU A 270 -13.37 -20.66 5.97
N CYS A 271 -12.43 -21.50 6.40
CA CYS A 271 -12.54 -22.22 7.66
C CYS A 271 -12.65 -21.25 8.85
N GLU A 272 -11.86 -20.17 8.83
CA GLU A 272 -11.92 -19.14 9.86
C GLU A 272 -13.28 -18.43 9.87
N GLN A 273 -13.81 -18.04 8.71
CA GLN A 273 -15.13 -17.42 8.61
C GLN A 273 -16.26 -18.38 9.03
N MET A 274 -16.20 -19.66 8.67
CA MET A 274 -17.17 -20.66 9.14
C MET A 274 -17.14 -20.78 10.67
N ILE A 275 -15.95 -20.81 11.27
CA ILE A 275 -15.80 -20.85 12.73
C ILE A 275 -16.39 -19.58 13.36
N GLN A 276 -16.16 -18.39 12.79
CA GLN A 276 -16.75 -17.15 13.29
C GLN A 276 -18.28 -17.14 13.23
N VAL A 277 -18.89 -17.56 12.11
CA VAL A 277 -20.36 -17.64 11.97
C VAL A 277 -20.93 -18.62 12.98
N VAL A 278 -20.31 -19.81 13.14
CA VAL A 278 -20.77 -20.82 14.11
C VAL A 278 -20.59 -20.36 15.55
N LEU A 279 -19.47 -19.71 15.90
CA LEU A 279 -19.26 -19.12 17.23
C LEU A 279 -20.27 -18.00 17.52
N CYS A 280 -20.59 -17.17 16.53
CA CYS A 280 -21.61 -16.14 16.65
C CYS A 280 -23.00 -16.75 16.90
N CYS A 281 -23.32 -17.86 16.23
CA CYS A 281 -24.55 -18.63 16.44
C CYS A 281 -24.56 -19.41 17.77
N CYS A 282 -23.43 -19.94 18.25
CA CYS A 282 -23.37 -20.60 19.56
C CYS A 282 -23.51 -19.61 20.72
N CYS A 283 -22.99 -18.38 20.59
CA CYS A 283 -23.31 -17.30 21.54
C CYS A 283 -24.80 -16.92 21.53
N LEU A 284 -25.54 -17.20 20.46
CA LEU A 284 -27.01 -17.04 20.40
C LEU A 284 -27.79 -18.20 21.04
N LEU A 285 -27.15 -19.35 21.32
CA LEU A 285 -27.79 -20.54 21.91
C LEU A 285 -27.47 -20.78 23.39
N ILE A 286 -26.61 -19.95 24.00
CA ILE A 286 -26.26 -20.03 25.44
C ILE A 286 -27.09 -19.02 26.28
N PHE A 287 -28.03 -18.31 25.66
CA PHE A 287 -29.10 -17.54 26.33
C PHE A 287 -30.47 -17.94 25.77
#